data_AF-A0A5K1AQG5-F1
#
_entry.id   AF-A0A5K1AQG5-F1
#
_cell.length_a   1.000
_cell.length_b   1.000
_cell.length_c   1.000
_cell.angle_alpha   90.00
_cell.angle_beta   90.00
_cell.angle_gamma   90.00
#
_symmetry.space_group_name_H-M   'P 1'
#
loop_
_entity.id
_entity.type
_entity.pdbx_description
1 polymer ?
#
loop_
_entity_poly.entity_id
_entity_poly.type
_entity_poly.pdbx_seq_one_letter_code
_entity_poly.pdbx_strand_id
1 'polypeptide(L)' 'MEGKSSLESTLPPGFRFHPTDEELILCYLRNRVISNPYPVSIISDVDIYKFNPWDLP' A
#
# COMPACT_ATOMS: atom_id res chain seq x y z
N MET A 1 16.40 -10.93 -9.01
CA MET A 1 15.37 -10.12 -9.71
C MET A 1 14.70 -9.25 -8.65
N GLU A 2 15.29 -8.10 -8.35
CA GLU A 2 14.75 -7.15 -7.36
C GLU A 2 14.09 -6.00 -8.14
N GLY A 3 12.76 -6.02 -8.21
CA GLY A 3 11.98 -4.89 -8.71
C GLY A 3 11.94 -3.80 -7.63
N LYS A 4 12.94 -2.93 -7.64
CA LYS A 4 13.00 -1.76 -6.76
C LYS A 4 11.85 -0.79 -7.04
N SER A 5 11.32 -0.23 -5.96
CA SER A 5 10.31 0.81 -5.84
C SER A 5 10.54 2.01 -6.79
N SER A 6 9.94 2.00 -7.98
CA SER A 6 10.12 3.07 -9.00
C SER A 6 9.17 4.28 -8.85
N LEU A 7 8.30 4.30 -7.83
CA LEU A 7 7.30 5.38 -7.69
C LEU A 7 7.79 6.55 -6.84
N GLU A 8 8.56 6.30 -5.78
CA GLU A 8 9.12 7.35 -4.92
C GLU A 8 10.00 8.34 -5.70
N SER A 9 10.73 7.88 -6.73
CA SER A 9 11.60 8.74 -7.54
C SER A 9 10.87 9.57 -8.60
N THR A 10 9.58 9.33 -8.83
CA THR A 10 8.80 9.99 -9.91
C THR A 10 7.79 11.01 -9.36
N LEU A 11 7.53 11.00 -8.05
CA LEU A 11 6.52 11.84 -7.44
C LEU A 11 7.11 13.18 -6.97
N PRO A 12 6.41 14.31 -7.16
CA PRO A 12 6.86 15.59 -6.66
C PRO A 12 7.05 15.60 -5.13
N PRO A 13 7.97 16.41 -4.60
CA PRO A 13 8.09 16.60 -3.16
C PRO A 13 6.76 16.99 -2.52
N GLY A 14 6.42 16.34 -1.42
CA GLY A 14 5.15 16.56 -0.70
C GLY A 14 4.00 15.66 -1.13
N PHE A 15 4.13 14.90 -2.22
CA PHE A 15 3.18 13.84 -2.53
C PHE A 15 3.28 12.73 -1.49
N ARG A 16 2.14 12.33 -0.93
CA ARG A 16 2.05 11.29 0.10
C ARG A 16 0.84 10.42 -0.14
N PHE A 17 0.91 9.20 0.37
CA PHE A 17 -0.25 8.34 0.46
C PHE A 17 -1.23 8.88 1.49
N HIS A 18 -2.34 9.46 1.03
CA HIS A 18 -3.41 9.99 1.86
C HIS A 18 -4.79 9.72 1.23
N PRO A 19 -5.17 8.44 1.07
CA PRO A 19 -6.44 8.07 0.47
C PRO A 19 -7.62 8.38 1.39
N THR A 20 -8.80 8.53 0.80
CA THR A 20 -10.10 8.50 1.51
C THR A 20 -10.51 7.07 1.87
N ASP A 21 -11.48 6.93 2.78
CA ASP A 21 -12.04 5.61 3.15
C ASP A 21 -12.61 4.87 1.93
N GLU A 22 -13.28 5.60 1.04
CA GLU A 22 -13.84 5.03 -0.18
C GLU A 22 -12.75 4.50 -1.11
N GLU A 23 -11.66 5.25 -1.30
CA GLU A 23 -10.52 4.83 -2.10
C GLU A 23 -9.80 3.61 -1.49
N LEU A 24 -9.64 3.57 -0.17
CA LEU A 24 -9.07 2.41 0.54
C LEU A 24 -9.86 1.13 0.26
N ILE A 25 -11.19 1.22 0.34
CA ILE A 25 -12.07 0.06 0.14
C ILE A 25 -12.09 -0.35 -1.34
N LEU A 26 -12.40 0.58 -2.24
CA LEU A 26 -12.67 0.28 -3.64
C LEU A 26 -11.39 -0.01 -4.45
N CYS A 27 -10.32 0.75 -4.21
CA CYS A 27 -9.11 0.68 -5.03
C CYS A 27 -8.04 -0.26 -4.46
N TYR A 28 -8.09 -0.57 -3.16
CA TYR A 28 -7.08 -1.43 -2.52
C TYR A 28 -7.69 -2.70 -1.96
N LEU A 29 -8.60 -2.63 -0.99
CA LEU A 29 -9.11 -3.84 -0.32
C LEU A 29 -9.92 -4.73 -1.26
N ARG A 30 -10.85 -4.16 -2.02
CA ARG A 30 -11.65 -4.92 -2.99
C ARG A 30 -10.76 -5.58 -4.04
N ASN A 31 -9.82 -4.83 -4.61
CA ASN A 31 -8.90 -5.31 -5.63
C ASN A 31 -8.05 -6.48 -5.12
N ARG A 32 -7.62 -6.45 -3.85
CA ARG A 32 -6.94 -7.58 -3.20
C ARG A 32 -7.76 -8.86 -3.24
N VAL A 33 -9.03 -8.77 -2.86
CA VAL A 33 -9.91 -9.96 -2.75
C VAL A 33 -10.17 -10.59 -4.13
N ILE A 34 -10.30 -9.77 -5.17
CA ILE A 34 -10.57 -10.23 -6.53
C ILE A 34 -9.29 -10.46 -7.37
N SER A 35 -8.11 -10.37 -6.75
CA SER A 35 -6.80 -10.49 -7.43
C SER A 35 -6.61 -9.52 -8.61
N ASN A 36 -7.22 -8.34 -8.54
CA ASN A 36 -7.08 -7.30 -9.55
C ASN A 36 -5.82 -6.47 -9.27
N PRO A 37 -5.03 -6.09 -10.28
CA PRO A 37 -3.82 -5.28 -10.08
C PRO A 37 -4.11 -3.96 -9.37
N TYR A 38 -3.25 -3.64 -8.40
CA TYR A 38 -3.30 -2.37 -7.67
C TYR A 38 -2.73 -1.23 -8.53
N PRO A 39 -3.22 0.01 -8.34
CA PRO A 39 -2.58 1.16 -8.96
C PRO A 39 -1.12 1.33 -8.48
N VAL A 40 -0.85 0.98 -7.22
CA VAL A 40 0.48 1.05 -6.59
C VAL A 40 0.63 -0.06 -5.54
N SER A 41 1.79 -0.72 -5.51
CA SER A 41 2.17 -1.68 -4.45
C SER A 41 2.81 -0.95 -3.27
N ILE A 42 1.99 -0.31 -2.44
CA ILE A 42 2.43 0.44 -1.24
C ILE A 42 2.01 -0.24 0.08
N ILE A 43 0.97 -1.07 0.05
CA ILE A 43 0.47 -1.79 1.23
C ILE A 43 1.22 -3.11 1.34
N SER A 44 1.86 -3.34 2.48
CA SER A 44 2.60 -4.59 2.77
C SER A 44 1.69 -5.66 3.38
N ASP A 45 1.95 -6.93 3.05
CA ASP A 45 1.27 -8.07 3.66
C ASP A 45 1.92 -8.45 4.99
N VAL A 46 1.17 -8.30 6.08
CA VAL A 46 1.63 -8.63 7.43
C VAL A 46 0.48 -9.19 8.26
N ASP A 47 0.77 -10.20 9.08
CA ASP A 47 -0.13 -10.68 10.12
C ASP A 47 0.00 -9.80 11.35
N ILE A 48 -0.74 -8.70 11.37
CA ILE A 48 -0.63 -7.65 12.40
C ILE A 48 -0.85 -8.14 13.82
N TYR A 49 -1.57 -9.26 14.01
CA TYR A 49 -1.89 -9.79 15.34
C TYR A 49 -0.70 -10.52 16.01
N LYS A 50 0.39 -10.75 15.27
CA LYS A 50 1.61 -11.37 15.79
C LYS A 50 2.63 -10.36 16.34
N PHE A 51 2.36 -9.06 16.19
CA PHE A 51 3.30 -7.98 16.52
C PHE A 51 2.69 -7.04 17.55
N ASN A 52 3.53 -6.42 18.38
CA ASN A 52 3.05 -5.28 19.15
C ASN A 52 2.90 -4.06 18.20
N PRO A 53 2.01 -3.10 18.51
CA PRO A 53 1.80 -1.94 17.66
C PRO A 53 3.07 -1.13 17.34
N TRP A 54 4.03 -1.09 18.26
CA TRP A 54 5.31 -0.38 18.10
C TRP A 54 6.40 -1.19 17.39
N ASP A 55 6.16 -2.47 17.13
CA ASP A 55 7.06 -3.31 16.34
C ASP A 55 6.78 -3.17 14.83
N LEU A 56 5.67 -2.52 14.47
CA LEU A 56 5.31 -2.21 13.10
C LEU A 56 5.93 -0.85 12.68
N PRO A 57 6.55 -0.78 11.48
CA PRO A 57 7.20 0.44 10.98
C PRO A 57 6.23 1.57 10.64
#